data_AF-A0A8T5ACW2-F1
#
_entry.id   AF-A0A8T5ACW2-F1
#
_cell.length_a   1.000
_cell.length_b   1.000
_cell.length_c   1.000
_cell.angle_alpha   90.00
_cell.angle_beta   90.00
_cell.angle_gamma   90.00
#
_symmetry.space_group_name_H-M   'P 1'
#
loop_
_entity.id
_entity.type
_entity.pdbx_description
1 polymer ?
#
loop_
_entity_poly.entity_id
_entity_poly.type
_entity_poly.pdbx_seq_one_letter_code
_entity_poly.pdbx_strand_id
1 'polypeptide(L)'
;MEPNEIILYPLITERTSRMVERENKITFIVNRRAAKHDIKRAVERLYGVKVEKVNTVITRDGTKKAFVKLSPEYNAADLAVKLGML
;
A
#
# COMPACT_ATOMS: atom_id res chain seq x y z
N MET A 1 11.71 -11.85 4.60
CA MET A 1 12.02 -10.48 4.12
C MET A 1 11.58 -9.54 5.20
N GLU A 2 12.46 -8.65 5.62
CA GLU A 2 12.10 -7.65 6.62
C GLU A 2 11.05 -6.68 6.04
N PRO A 3 10.13 -6.12 6.86
CA PRO A 3 9.09 -5.21 6.38
C PRO A 3 9.63 -4.05 5.54
N ASN A 4 10.80 -3.53 5.92
CA ASN A 4 11.49 -2.42 5.25
C ASN A 4 12.04 -2.80 3.85
N GLU A 5 12.29 -4.09 3.61
CA GLU A 5 12.73 -4.57 2.29
C GLU A 5 11.56 -4.84 1.34
N ILE A 6 10.34 -4.96 1.90
CA ILE A 6 9.12 -5.28 1.16
C ILE A 6 8.47 -4.02 0.60
N ILE A 7 8.26 -3.00 1.44
CA ILE A 7 7.65 -1.73 1.03
C ILE A 7 8.77 -0.74 0.72
N LEU A 8 8.84 -0.30 -0.55
CA LEU A 8 9.88 0.63 -0.98
C LEU A 8 9.45 2.08 -0.74
N TYR A 9 8.29 2.47 -1.29
CA TYR A 9 7.73 3.80 -1.09
C TYR A 9 6.23 3.83 -1.45
N PRO A 10 5.44 4.75 -0.86
CA PRO A 10 4.07 4.99 -1.28
C PRO A 10 4.01 5.66 -2.66
N LEU A 11 3.00 5.33 -3.46
CA LEU A 11 2.80 5.91 -4.78
C LEU A 11 1.57 6.82 -4.79
N ILE A 12 1.80 8.12 -4.91
CA ILE A 12 0.75 9.12 -5.11
C ILE A 12 0.70 9.57 -6.58
N THR A 13 -0.49 9.46 -7.18
CA THR A 13 -0.88 10.02 -8.47
C THR A 13 -2.35 10.43 -8.36
N GLU A 14 -2.89 11.21 -9.30
CA GLU A 14 -4.30 11.59 -9.27
C GLU A 14 -5.24 10.38 -9.16
N ARG A 15 -4.89 9.28 -9.83
CA ARG A 15 -5.67 8.04 -9.78
C ARG A 15 -5.57 7.36 -8.42
N THR A 16 -4.39 7.29 -7.82
CA THR A 16 -4.24 6.64 -6.50
C THR A 16 -4.79 7.51 -5.38
N SER A 17 -4.75 8.84 -5.51
CA SER A 17 -5.42 9.77 -4.59
C SER A 17 -6.94 9.51 -4.55
N ARG A 18 -7.59 9.41 -5.72
CA ARG A 18 -9.02 9.03 -5.79
C ARG A 18 -9.31 7.66 -5.15
N MET A 19 -8.38 6.71 -5.23
CA MET A 19 -8.54 5.39 -4.59
C MET A 19 -8.41 5.47 -3.06
N VAL A 20 -7.58 6.38 -2.54
CA VAL A 20 -7.48 6.65 -1.10
C VAL A 20 -8.81 7.19 -0.60
N GLU A 21 -9.36 8.21 -1.27
CA GLU A 21 -10.60 8.88 -0.88
C GLU A 21 -11.85 8.00 -1.02
N ARG A 22 -11.99 7.27 -2.14
CA ARG A 22 -13.25 6.58 -2.50
C ARG A 22 -13.26 5.10 -2.16
N GLU A 23 -12.10 4.46 -2.12
CA GLU A 23 -12.01 3.00 -2.05
C GLU A 23 -11.29 2.49 -0.79
N ASN A 24 -10.85 3.39 0.09
CA ASN A 24 -10.04 3.08 1.26
C ASN A 24 -8.78 2.27 0.91
N LYS A 25 -8.13 2.64 -0.20
CA LYS A 25 -6.98 1.92 -0.77
C LYS A 25 -5.74 2.81 -0.82
N ILE A 26 -4.62 2.29 -0.33
CA ILE A 26 -3.30 2.90 -0.49
C ILE A 26 -2.50 2.11 -1.52
N THR A 27 -1.74 2.83 -2.33
CA THR A 27 -0.87 2.22 -3.35
C THR A 27 0.58 2.35 -2.94
N PHE A 28 1.32 1.24 -3.00
CA PHE A 28 2.74 1.19 -2.71
C PHE A 28 3.52 0.63 -3.90
N ILE A 29 4.75 1.08 -4.07
CA ILE A 29 5.76 0.34 -4.82
C ILE A 29 6.46 -0.60 -3.84
N VAL A 30 6.51 -1.87 -4.22
CA VAL A 30 7.01 -2.96 -3.38
C VAL A 30 8.09 -3.75 -4.10
N ASN A 31 8.84 -4.53 -3.34
CA ASN A 31 9.84 -5.42 -3.88
C ASN A 31 9.22 -6.46 -4.82
N ARG A 32 9.85 -6.66 -5.99
CA ARG A 32 9.36 -7.59 -7.02
C ARG A 32 9.27 -9.03 -6.53
N ARG A 33 10.04 -9.42 -5.52
CA ARG A 33 10.00 -10.77 -4.94
C ARG A 33 8.93 -10.95 -3.85
N ALA A 34 8.36 -9.86 -3.33
CA ALA A 34 7.39 -9.93 -2.23
C ALA A 34 6.07 -10.58 -2.66
N ALA A 35 5.59 -11.52 -1.86
CA ALA A 35 4.26 -12.11 -2.03
C ALA A 35 3.19 -11.26 -1.36
N LYS A 36 1.91 -11.49 -1.70
CA LYS A 36 0.78 -10.73 -1.14
C LYS A 36 0.68 -10.83 0.39
N HIS A 37 1.02 -12.00 0.93
CA HIS A 37 1.02 -12.23 2.38
C HIS A 37 2.11 -11.43 3.10
N ASP A 38 3.29 -11.27 2.47
CA ASP A 38 4.39 -10.46 3.00
C ASP A 38 4.01 -8.99 3.02
N ILE A 39 3.48 -8.49 1.90
CA ILE A 39 3.02 -7.10 1.77
C ILE A 39 1.96 -6.80 2.83
N LYS A 40 0.99 -7.70 3.01
CA LYS A 40 -0.04 -7.56 4.05
C LYS A 40 0.59 -7.39 5.43
N ARG A 41 1.47 -8.32 5.84
CA ARG A 41 2.14 -8.26 7.14
C ARG A 41 3.02 -7.02 7.30
N ALA A 42 3.72 -6.61 6.25
CA ALA A 42 4.60 -5.45 6.29
C ALA A 42 3.81 -4.16 6.50
N VAL A 43 2.71 -3.96 5.76
CA VAL A 43 1.83 -2.78 5.92
C VAL A 43 1.25 -2.74 7.33
N GLU A 44 0.73 -3.87 7.82
CA GLU A 44 0.12 -3.94 9.16
C GLU A 44 1.13 -3.65 10.27
N ARG A 45 2.37 -4.15 10.15
CA ARG A 45 3.43 -3.92 11.13
C ARG A 45 4.00 -2.50 11.10
N LEU A 46 4.24 -1.95 9.91
CA LEU A 46 4.88 -0.64 9.77
C LEU A 46 3.95 0.51 10.11
N TYR A 47 2.66 0.38 9.79
CA TYR A 47 1.71 1.47 9.91
C TYR A 47 0.64 1.25 10.97
N GLY A 48 0.66 0.10 11.67
CA GLY A 48 -0.29 -0.20 12.74
C GLY A 48 -1.74 -0.25 12.28
N VAL A 49 -1.98 -0.59 11.01
CA VAL A 49 -3.32 -0.67 10.41
C VAL A 49 -3.72 -2.10 10.14
N LYS A 50 -5.01 -2.34 9.88
CA LYS A 50 -5.47 -3.66 9.44
C LYS A 50 -5.80 -3.68 7.95
N VAL A 51 -5.28 -4.68 7.24
CA VAL A 51 -5.44 -4.81 5.79
C VAL A 51 -6.52 -5.85 5.46
N GLU A 52 -7.50 -5.44 4.67
CA GLU A 52 -8.55 -6.33 4.16
C GLU A 52 -8.01 -7.17 3.01
N LYS A 53 -7.50 -6.51 1.96
CA LYS A 53 -7.11 -7.15 0.70
C LYS A 53 -5.90 -6.50 0.06
N VAL A 54 -5.04 -7.32 -0.54
CA VAL A 54 -3.88 -6.88 -1.33
C VAL A 54 -4.00 -7.37 -2.77
N ASN A 55 -3.93 -6.45 -3.71
CA ASN A 55 -3.78 -6.73 -5.14
C ASN A 55 -2.42 -6.24 -5.61
N THR A 56 -1.78 -6.95 -6.53
CA THR A 56 -0.44 -6.60 -7.03
C THR A 56 -0.41 -6.68 -8.54
N VAL A 57 0.33 -5.78 -9.18
CA VAL A 57 0.60 -5.77 -10.62
C VAL A 57 2.06 -5.43 -10.86
N ILE A 58 2.65 -6.02 -11.90
CA ILE A 58 3.99 -5.61 -12.38
C ILE A 58 3.76 -4.53 -13.44
N THR A 59 4.37 -3.36 -13.24
CA THR A 59 4.29 -2.24 -14.18
C THR A 59 5.19 -2.50 -15.38
N ARG A 60 5.01 -1.70 -16.44
CA ARG A 60 5.88 -1.75 -17.64
C ARG A 60 7.34 -1.42 -17.31
N ASP A 61 7.56 -0.62 -16.26
CA ASP A 61 8.89 -0.24 -15.76
C ASP A 61 9.55 -1.37 -14.93
N GLY A 62 8.90 -2.53 -14.80
CA GLY A 62 9.42 -3.68 -14.07
C GLY A 62 9.29 -3.59 -12.54
N THR A 63 8.66 -2.52 -12.03
CA THR A 63 8.37 -2.35 -10.60
C THR A 63 7.09 -3.08 -10.22
N LYS A 64 7.01 -3.58 -8.99
CA LYS A 64 5.77 -4.20 -8.48
C LYS A 64 4.97 -3.14 -7.75
N LYS A 65 3.75 -2.91 -8.20
CA LYS A 65 2.76 -2.01 -7.59
C LYS A 65 1.76 -2.83 -6.79
N ALA A 66 1.54 -2.46 -5.54
CA ALA A 66 0.59 -3.08 -4.65
C ALA A 66 -0.54 -2.10 -4.30
N PHE A 67 -1.78 -2.52 -4.53
CA PHE A 67 -2.98 -1.86 -4.05
C PHE A 67 -3.45 -2.55 -2.77
N VAL A 68 -3.46 -1.80 -1.69
CA VAL A 68 -3.73 -2.30 -0.35
C VAL A 68 -5.02 -1.67 0.14
N LYS A 69 -6.07 -2.47 0.28
CA LYS A 69 -7.35 -2.05 0.85
C LYS A 69 -7.29 -2.22 2.37
N LEU A 70 -7.53 -1.14 3.10
CA LEU A 70 -7.59 -1.17 4.55
C LEU A 70 -8.95 -1.70 5.03
N SER A 71 -8.97 -2.25 6.24
CA SER A 71 -10.21 -2.60 6.95
C SER A 71 -11.06 -1.34 7.13
N PRO A 72 -12.40 -1.42 7.10
CA PRO A 72 -13.29 -0.27 7.32
C PRO A 72 -13.07 0.47 8.65
N GLU A 73 -12.46 -0.19 9.64
CA GLU A 73 -12.07 0.41 10.92
C GLU A 73 -10.92 1.44 10.80
N TYR A 74 -10.18 1.42 9.70
CA TYR A 74 -9.03 2.29 9.45
C TYR A 74 -9.28 3.14 8.20
N ASN A 75 -8.89 4.42 8.26
CA ASN A 75 -9.04 5.36 7.16
C ASN A 75 -7.72 5.53 6.40
N ALA A 76 -7.76 5.27 5.09
CA ALA A 76 -6.62 5.41 4.19
C ALA A 76 -6.18 6.88 4.01
N ALA A 77 -7.10 7.84 4.10
CA ALA A 77 -6.76 9.27 4.00
C ALA A 77 -5.90 9.72 5.18
N ASP A 78 -6.27 9.33 6.41
CA ASP A 78 -5.50 9.65 7.61
C ASP A 78 -4.10 9.04 7.56
N LEU A 79 -3.99 7.80 7.06
CA LEU A 79 -2.69 7.17 6.86
C LEU A 79 -1.89 7.86 5.74
N ALA A 80 -2.52 8.29 4.65
CA ALA A 80 -1.85 9.03 3.58
C ALA A 80 -1.27 10.37 4.08
N VAL A 81 -1.99 11.08 4.94
CA VAL A 81 -1.49 12.32 5.59
C VAL A 81 -0.29 12.02 6.49
N LYS A 82 -0.36 10.95 7.31
CA LYS A 82 0.78 10.52 8.15
C LYS A 82 2.02 10.15 7.34
N LEU A 83 1.83 9.68 6.10
CA LEU A 83 2.89 9.34 5.17
C LEU A 83 3.40 10.54 4.36
N GLY A 84 2.82 11.73 4.54
CA GLY A 84 3.19 12.95 3.79
C GLY A 84 2.85 12.86 2.30
N MET A 85 1.80 12.10 1.94
CA MET A 85 1.37 11.91 0.55
C MET A 85 0.33 12.94 0.08
N LEU A 86 -0.27 13.68 1.02
CA LEU A 86 -1.35 14.66 0.83
C LEU A 86 -0.97 15.97 1.52
#